data_AF-A0A2Z3UWX5-F1
#
_entry.id   AF-A0A2Z3UWX5-F1
#
_cell.length_a   1.000
_cell.length_b   1.000
_cell.length_c   1.000
_cell.angle_alpha   90.00
_cell.angle_beta   90.00
_cell.angle_gamma   90.00
#
_symmetry.space_group_name_H-M   'P 1'
#
loop_
_entity.id
_entity.type
_entity.pdbx_description
1 polymer ?
#
loop_
_entity_poly.entity_id
_entity_poly.type
_entity_poly.pdbx_seq_one_letter_code
_entity_poly.pdbx_strand_id
1 'polypeptide(L)'
;MMKKMATGLLALAATGALAFATPATASAATSAATTAVTASAAAGSSDYDYSDYWGSYFSSNHKAKARGWIGVEWDKHQKWNSVRVKGSLYDLDHRTYKQGGKCAYVKFAVHHFGDHDGQWYDGKSYTYCGAGGAKQFQFSKNRVDSVRVKVCQIPLHSSSPTRCGDWEYLYTAESE
;
A
#
# COMPACT_ATOMS: atom_id res chain seq x y z
N MET A 1 -35.24 37.42 -13.80
CA MET A 1 -35.51 38.52 -12.85
C MET A 1 -34.93 38.14 -11.50
N MET A 2 -34.11 39.04 -10.96
CA MET A 2 -33.23 38.84 -9.80
C MET A 2 -34.01 38.93 -8.50
N LYS A 3 -33.59 38.18 -7.46
CA LYS A 3 -33.50 38.71 -6.10
C LYS A 3 -32.39 38.00 -5.33
N LYS A 4 -31.45 38.84 -4.89
CA LYS A 4 -30.20 38.57 -4.19
C LYS A 4 -30.47 38.24 -2.73
N MET A 5 -29.61 37.45 -2.09
CA MET A 5 -29.46 37.42 -0.63
C MET A 5 -27.98 37.49 -0.26
N ALA A 6 -27.69 38.42 0.65
CA ALA A 6 -26.43 38.83 1.27
C ALA A 6 -25.64 37.63 1.84
N THR A 7 -24.32 37.54 1.65
CA THR A 7 -23.23 38.24 2.37
C THR A 7 -23.29 38.07 3.89
N GLY A 8 -22.39 37.24 4.42
CA GLY A 8 -22.02 37.16 5.83
C GLY A 8 -20.57 36.72 5.96
N LEU A 9 -19.67 37.70 6.14
CA LEU A 9 -18.24 37.55 6.35
C LEU A 9 -18.00 37.33 7.85
N LEU A 10 -17.24 36.31 8.25
CA LEU A 10 -16.62 36.23 9.58
C LEU A 10 -15.21 35.66 9.43
N ALA A 11 -14.23 36.55 9.49
CA ALA A 11 -12.82 36.25 9.65
C ALA A 11 -12.53 36.11 11.15
N LEU A 12 -11.79 35.07 11.53
CA LEU A 12 -11.14 34.95 12.84
C LEU A 12 -9.69 34.55 12.61
N ALA A 13 -8.80 35.52 12.86
CA ALA A 13 -7.37 35.36 12.93
C ALA A 13 -6.96 34.79 14.29
N ALA A 14 -5.96 33.92 14.33
CA ALA A 14 -5.14 33.73 15.52
C ALA A 14 -3.74 33.24 15.12
N THR A 15 -2.81 34.19 15.15
CA THR A 15 -1.36 34.05 15.07
C THR A 15 -0.83 33.32 16.29
N GLY A 16 0.09 32.38 16.11
CA GLY A 16 0.74 31.67 17.22
C GLY A 16 2.10 31.12 16.81
N ALA A 17 3.09 32.00 16.65
CA ALA A 17 4.49 31.63 16.56
C ALA A 17 5.10 31.62 17.97
N LEU A 18 5.68 30.50 18.38
CA LEU A 18 6.62 30.44 19.50
C LEU A 18 7.87 29.70 19.03
N ALA A 19 8.89 30.49 18.72
CA ALA A 19 10.25 30.06 18.53
C ALA A 19 10.91 29.90 19.91
N PHE A 20 11.51 28.74 20.17
CA PHE A 20 12.53 28.60 21.19
C PHE A 20 13.81 28.16 20.50
N ALA A 21 14.81 29.04 20.56
CA ALA A 21 16.16 28.81 20.10
C ALA A 21 17.12 28.72 21.30
N THR A 22 18.31 28.17 21.02
CA THR A 22 19.58 28.16 21.77
C THR A 22 19.89 26.87 22.57
N PRO A 23 21.16 26.55 22.87
CA PRO A 23 22.23 26.27 21.91
C PRO A 23 23.04 24.98 22.23
N ALA A 24 23.80 24.53 21.23
CA ALA A 24 25.07 23.80 21.24
C ALA A 24 25.48 22.94 22.46
N THR A 25 25.68 21.63 22.19
CA THR A 25 26.81 20.88 22.74
C THR A 25 27.50 20.11 21.63
N ALA A 26 28.84 20.17 21.68
CA ALA A 26 29.76 19.62 20.70
C ALA A 26 30.14 18.17 21.03
N SER A 27 30.80 17.55 20.04
CA SER A 27 31.69 16.40 20.15
C SER A 27 31.07 15.00 19.98
N ALA A 28 31.26 14.42 18.80
CA ALA A 28 32.24 13.35 18.61
C ALA A 28 32.19 12.89 17.14
N ALA A 29 33.26 13.19 16.41
CA ALA A 29 33.50 12.60 15.10
C ALA A 29 33.89 11.13 15.30
N THR A 30 32.98 10.22 14.99
CA THR A 30 33.31 8.80 14.78
C THR A 30 33.15 8.52 13.30
N SER A 31 34.29 8.42 12.62
CA SER A 31 34.42 7.88 11.27
C SER A 31 33.95 6.42 11.26
N ALA A 32 32.74 6.18 10.78
CA ALA A 32 32.29 4.85 10.37
C ALA A 32 32.10 4.88 8.85
N ALA A 33 32.92 4.10 8.16
CA ALA A 33 32.86 3.90 6.72
C ALA A 33 31.49 3.31 6.34
N THR A 34 30.59 4.17 5.87
CA THR A 34 29.37 3.77 5.18
C THR A 34 29.76 3.35 3.78
N THR A 35 29.94 2.04 3.57
CA THR A 35 29.91 1.44 2.24
C THR A 35 28.53 1.73 1.66
N ALA A 36 28.44 2.78 0.87
CA ALA A 36 27.27 3.09 0.06
C ALA A 36 27.08 1.92 -0.90
N VAL A 37 26.19 0.99 -0.54
CA VAL A 37 25.58 0.10 -1.53
C VAL A 37 24.79 1.03 -2.43
N THR A 38 25.36 1.35 -3.59
CA THR A 38 24.62 1.86 -4.74
C THR A 38 23.46 0.91 -4.97
N ALA A 39 22.29 1.29 -4.47
CA ALA A 39 21.04 0.74 -4.96
C ALA A 39 20.98 1.14 -6.42
N SER A 40 21.30 0.20 -7.30
CA SER A 40 21.01 0.30 -8.72
C SER A 40 19.50 0.47 -8.83
N ALA A 41 19.05 1.72 -8.90
CA ALA A 41 17.73 2.06 -9.37
C ALA A 41 17.65 1.49 -10.79
N ALA A 42 16.91 0.39 -10.94
CA ALA A 42 16.53 -0.08 -12.24
C ALA A 42 15.70 1.03 -12.88
N ALA A 43 16.31 1.73 -13.83
CA ALA A 43 15.62 2.62 -14.73
C ALA A 43 14.65 1.79 -15.57
N GLY A 44 13.39 1.77 -15.13
CA GLY A 44 12.24 1.41 -15.96
C GLY A 44 11.42 2.67 -16.13
N SER A 45 11.71 3.44 -17.18
CA SER A 45 10.90 4.57 -17.59
C SER A 45 9.60 4.07 -18.21
N SER A 46 8.48 4.36 -17.58
CA SER A 46 7.20 4.38 -18.26
C SER A 46 6.31 5.45 -17.63
N ASP A 47 5.78 6.31 -18.50
CA ASP A 47 5.06 7.56 -18.24
C ASP A 47 3.61 7.25 -17.79
N TYR A 48 3.45 6.43 -16.75
CA TYR A 48 2.15 6.04 -16.22
C TYR A 48 1.92 6.73 -14.86
N ASP A 49 0.81 7.46 -14.74
CA ASP A 49 0.40 8.22 -13.55
C ASP A 49 -0.15 7.31 -12.44
N TYR A 50 0.61 6.27 -12.06
CA TYR A 50 0.33 5.49 -10.85
C TYR A 50 1.44 5.72 -9.83
N SER A 51 1.05 5.90 -8.57
CA SER A 51 2.02 5.90 -7.48
C SER A 51 2.61 4.50 -7.33
N ASP A 52 3.90 4.39 -7.60
CA ASP A 52 4.73 3.22 -7.31
C ASP A 52 4.51 2.67 -5.88
N TYR A 53 4.16 3.53 -4.92
CA TYR A 53 3.79 3.13 -3.57
C TYR A 53 2.28 3.05 -3.39
N TRP A 54 1.83 2.04 -2.66
CA TRP A 54 0.41 1.81 -2.40
C TRP A 54 0.12 1.56 -0.92
N GLY A 55 -1.15 1.77 -0.55
CA GLY A 55 -1.61 1.72 0.83
C GLY A 55 -1.30 3.01 1.60
N SER A 56 -1.58 3.08 2.91
CA SER A 56 -1.98 1.98 3.78
C SER A 56 -3.43 1.57 3.61
N TYR A 57 -3.67 0.28 3.35
CA TYR A 57 -5.00 -0.32 3.31
C TYR A 57 -5.26 -1.15 4.55
N PHE A 58 -6.51 -1.21 4.98
CA PHE A 58 -6.88 -1.78 6.26
C PHE A 58 -7.98 -2.85 6.12
N SER A 59 -8.04 -3.75 7.10
CA SER A 59 -9.25 -4.53 7.34
C SER A 59 -10.40 -3.59 7.77
N SER A 60 -11.66 -4.02 7.62
CA SER A 60 -12.82 -3.14 7.95
C SER A 60 -12.87 -2.72 9.42
N ASN A 61 -12.20 -3.45 10.31
CA ASN A 61 -12.06 -3.10 11.73
C ASN A 61 -10.67 -2.56 12.11
N HIS A 62 -9.81 -2.23 11.13
CA HIS A 62 -8.49 -1.64 11.33
C HIS A 62 -7.52 -2.49 12.19
N LYS A 63 -7.73 -3.81 12.19
CA LYS A 63 -6.88 -4.79 12.92
C LYS A 63 -5.88 -5.52 12.03
N ALA A 64 -5.91 -5.29 10.73
CA ALA A 64 -4.85 -5.66 9.81
C ALA A 64 -4.57 -4.48 8.88
N LYS A 65 -3.31 -4.34 8.46
CA LYS A 65 -2.88 -3.27 7.55
C LYS A 65 -1.89 -3.82 6.53
N ALA A 66 -1.98 -3.37 5.28
CA ALA A 66 -0.97 -3.63 4.27
C ALA A 66 -0.56 -2.33 3.55
N ARG A 67 0.70 -2.25 3.17
CA ARG A 67 1.24 -1.21 2.29
C ARG A 67 2.42 -1.77 1.51
N GLY A 68 2.80 -1.11 0.43
CA GLY A 68 3.90 -1.61 -0.36
C GLY A 68 4.27 -0.76 -1.56
N TRP A 69 4.91 -1.43 -2.50
CA TRP A 69 5.34 -0.90 -3.78
C TRP A 69 4.87 -1.83 -4.89
N ILE A 70 4.52 -1.26 -6.04
CA ILE A 70 4.19 -1.94 -7.28
C ILE A 70 5.07 -1.36 -8.38
N GLY A 71 5.71 -2.22 -9.16
CA GLY A 71 6.43 -1.83 -10.36
C GLY A 71 5.92 -2.61 -11.54
N VAL A 72 5.78 -1.91 -12.67
CA VAL A 72 5.33 -2.48 -13.92
C VAL A 72 6.38 -2.24 -14.97
N GLU A 73 6.94 -3.33 -15.47
CA GLU A 73 7.94 -3.32 -16.54
C GLU A 73 7.28 -3.82 -17.82
N TRP A 74 7.27 -2.99 -18.86
CA TRP A 74 6.81 -3.35 -20.19
C TRP A 74 7.98 -3.72 -21.09
N ASP A 75 7.73 -4.65 -22.02
CA ASP A 75 8.68 -4.88 -23.08
C ASP A 75 8.71 -3.71 -24.07
N LYS A 76 9.81 -3.59 -24.80
CA LYS A 76 10.04 -2.54 -25.81
C LYS A 76 8.95 -2.46 -26.89
N HIS A 77 8.15 -3.51 -27.08
CA HIS A 77 7.06 -3.55 -28.05
C HIS A 77 5.67 -3.38 -27.43
N GLN A 78 5.57 -3.13 -26.12
CA GLN A 78 4.32 -3.00 -25.36
C GLN A 78 3.33 -4.18 -25.54
N LYS A 79 3.85 -5.38 -25.82
CA LYS A 79 3.06 -6.62 -25.96
C LYS A 79 3.03 -7.45 -24.70
N TRP A 80 3.98 -7.22 -23.80
CA TRP A 80 4.17 -8.02 -22.62
C TRP A 80 4.59 -7.14 -21.45
N ASN A 81 3.96 -7.33 -20.30
CA ASN A 81 4.38 -6.70 -19.07
C ASN A 81 4.68 -7.72 -17.97
N SER A 82 5.50 -7.29 -17.02
CA SER A 82 5.73 -7.95 -15.74
C SER A 82 5.39 -6.98 -14.62
N VAL A 83 4.40 -7.36 -13.80
CA VAL A 83 3.99 -6.62 -12.61
C VAL A 83 4.63 -7.27 -11.40
N ARG A 84 5.39 -6.49 -10.64
CA ARG A 84 6.04 -6.89 -9.40
C ARG A 84 5.43 -6.14 -8.23
N VAL A 85 4.85 -6.88 -7.29
CA VAL A 85 4.29 -6.32 -6.06
C VAL A 85 5.15 -6.73 -4.88
N LYS A 86 5.51 -5.76 -4.05
CA LYS A 86 6.21 -5.96 -2.77
C LYS A 86 5.48 -5.21 -1.68
N GLY A 87 5.56 -5.68 -0.45
CA GLY A 87 4.97 -4.93 0.65
C GLY A 87 5.19 -5.55 2.02
N SER A 88 4.51 -4.97 2.99
CA SER A 88 4.49 -5.43 4.38
C SER A 88 3.06 -5.56 4.87
N LEU A 89 2.76 -6.69 5.49
CA LEU A 89 1.51 -7.01 6.15
C LEU A 89 1.69 -6.89 7.66
N TYR A 90 0.86 -6.08 8.30
CA TYR A 90 0.91 -5.79 9.72
C TYR A 90 -0.30 -6.41 10.42
N ASP A 91 -0.03 -7.12 11.50
CA ASP A 91 -1.05 -7.62 12.42
C ASP A 91 -1.22 -6.63 13.57
N LEU A 92 -2.35 -5.93 13.56
CA LEU A 92 -2.69 -4.92 14.56
C LEU A 92 -3.68 -5.47 15.61
N ASP A 93 -3.96 -6.79 15.58
CA ASP A 93 -4.83 -7.45 16.55
C ASP A 93 -4.01 -7.96 17.74
N HIS A 94 -3.90 -7.13 18.78
CA HIS A 94 -3.20 -7.50 20.02
C HIS A 94 -3.97 -8.46 20.94
N ARG A 95 -5.17 -8.89 20.55
CA ARG A 95 -5.92 -9.87 21.32
C ARG A 95 -5.34 -11.25 21.14
N THR A 96 -5.34 -12.03 22.21
CA THR A 96 -4.99 -13.45 22.14
C THR A 96 -6.04 -14.25 21.36
N TYR A 97 -5.69 -15.44 20.91
CA TYR A 97 -6.64 -16.35 20.26
C TYR A 97 -7.88 -16.63 21.13
N LYS A 98 -7.69 -16.81 22.45
CA LYS A 98 -8.79 -17.00 23.42
C LYS A 98 -9.73 -15.79 23.52
N GLN A 99 -9.24 -14.60 23.19
CA GLN A 99 -10.02 -13.34 23.14
C GLN A 99 -10.61 -13.07 21.75
N GLY A 100 -10.56 -14.05 20.84
CA GLY A 100 -11.03 -13.91 19.46
C GLY A 100 -10.08 -13.13 18.54
N GLY A 101 -8.81 -13.03 18.93
CA GLY A 101 -7.72 -12.49 18.11
C GLY A 101 -7.58 -13.26 16.80
N LYS A 102 -7.33 -12.53 15.72
CA LYS A 102 -7.18 -13.06 14.37
C LYS A 102 -5.88 -12.56 13.77
N CYS A 103 -5.39 -13.29 12.78
CA CYS A 103 -4.20 -12.91 12.05
C CYS A 103 -4.52 -11.87 10.97
N ALA A 104 -3.53 -11.11 10.55
CA ALA A 104 -3.61 -10.30 9.35
C ALA A 104 -3.59 -11.17 8.10
N TYR A 105 -4.39 -10.78 7.11
CA TYR A 105 -4.47 -11.44 5.81
C TYR A 105 -4.51 -10.40 4.69
N VAL A 106 -3.77 -10.63 3.62
CA VAL A 106 -3.87 -9.84 2.39
C VAL A 106 -4.06 -10.78 1.22
N LYS A 107 -4.97 -10.43 0.31
CA LYS A 107 -5.23 -11.14 -0.94
C LYS A 107 -5.11 -10.19 -2.11
N PHE A 108 -4.47 -10.67 -3.15
CA PHE A 108 -4.33 -9.99 -4.43
C PHE A 108 -5.18 -10.74 -5.45
N ALA A 109 -5.84 -9.98 -6.32
CA ALA A 109 -6.47 -10.50 -7.52
C ALA A 109 -5.84 -9.82 -8.73
N VAL A 110 -5.70 -10.59 -9.80
CA VAL A 110 -5.01 -10.18 -11.02
C VAL A 110 -5.93 -10.47 -12.19
N HIS A 111 -6.01 -9.55 -13.12
CA HIS A 111 -6.69 -9.71 -14.40
C HIS A 111 -5.64 -9.70 -15.51
N HIS A 112 -5.79 -10.56 -16.52
CA HIS A 112 -4.81 -10.74 -17.57
C HIS A 112 -5.30 -10.18 -18.91
N PHE A 113 -4.36 -9.73 -19.74
CA PHE A 113 -4.68 -9.30 -21.11
C PHE A 113 -5.30 -10.47 -21.90
N GLY A 114 -6.44 -10.20 -22.53
CA GLY A 114 -7.19 -11.18 -23.32
C GLY A 114 -8.28 -11.94 -22.54
N ASP A 115 -8.47 -11.63 -21.25
CA ASP A 115 -9.61 -12.15 -20.50
C ASP A 115 -10.87 -11.36 -20.89
N HIS A 116 -11.66 -11.92 -21.80
CA HIS A 116 -12.83 -11.26 -22.38
C HIS A 116 -14.05 -11.16 -21.45
N ASP A 117 -14.07 -11.97 -20.38
CA ASP A 117 -15.21 -12.09 -19.47
C ASP A 117 -15.10 -11.21 -18.21
N GLY A 118 -14.06 -10.36 -18.10
CA GLY A 118 -13.82 -9.57 -16.89
C GLY A 118 -13.43 -10.42 -15.67
N GLN A 119 -12.93 -11.64 -15.90
CA GLN A 119 -12.66 -12.62 -14.85
C GLN A 119 -11.40 -12.27 -14.06
N TRP A 120 -11.57 -12.10 -12.75
CA TRP A 120 -10.44 -11.91 -11.85
C TRP A 120 -9.86 -13.25 -11.40
N TYR A 121 -8.57 -13.44 -11.60
CA TYR A 121 -7.85 -14.60 -11.13
C TYR A 121 -7.31 -14.36 -9.72
N ASP A 122 -7.38 -15.39 -8.89
CA ASP A 122 -6.74 -15.38 -7.59
C ASP A 122 -5.21 -15.27 -7.78
N GLY A 123 -4.66 -14.15 -7.31
CA GLY A 123 -3.24 -13.86 -7.40
C GLY A 123 -2.45 -14.60 -6.32
N LYS A 124 -1.87 -13.83 -5.39
CA LYS A 124 -1.24 -14.37 -4.18
C LYS A 124 -1.98 -13.90 -2.95
N SER A 125 -1.81 -14.64 -1.86
CA SER A 125 -2.26 -14.21 -0.55
C SER A 125 -1.21 -14.52 0.50
N TYR A 126 -1.20 -13.72 1.56
CA TYR A 126 -0.27 -13.86 2.66
C TYR A 126 -1.00 -13.70 3.98
N THR A 127 -0.66 -14.58 4.91
CA THR A 127 -1.12 -14.54 6.29
C THR A 127 0.04 -14.22 7.21
N TYR A 128 -0.24 -13.42 8.24
CA TYR A 128 0.70 -13.11 9.31
C TYR A 128 -0.01 -13.06 10.67
N CYS A 129 0.45 -13.91 11.60
CA CYS A 129 -0.05 -14.03 12.97
C CYS A 129 1.07 -13.60 13.92
N GLY A 130 1.16 -12.31 14.20
CA GLY A 130 2.29 -11.77 14.95
C GLY A 130 2.01 -10.34 15.38
N ALA A 131 1.04 -10.22 16.28
CA ALA A 131 0.51 -8.97 16.80
C ALA A 131 1.61 -7.93 17.10
N GLY A 132 1.45 -6.74 16.52
CA GLY A 132 2.41 -5.63 16.61
C GLY A 132 3.59 -5.70 15.64
N GLY A 133 3.79 -6.83 14.96
CA GLY A 133 4.86 -7.01 13.98
C GLY A 133 4.43 -6.84 12.53
N ALA A 134 5.37 -7.12 11.62
CA ALA A 134 5.14 -7.06 10.19
C ALA A 134 5.79 -8.25 9.48
N LYS A 135 5.13 -8.75 8.43
CA LYS A 135 5.67 -9.74 7.50
C LYS A 135 5.82 -9.13 6.12
N GLN A 136 7.03 -9.21 5.58
CA GLN A 136 7.28 -8.82 4.20
C GLN A 136 6.75 -9.88 3.23
N PHE A 137 6.28 -9.43 2.08
CA PHE A 137 5.88 -10.30 0.99
C PHE A 137 6.29 -9.70 -0.35
N GLN A 138 6.43 -10.57 -1.35
CA GLN A 138 6.64 -10.19 -2.74
C GLN A 138 6.10 -11.25 -3.69
N PHE A 139 5.60 -10.82 -4.84
CA PHE A 139 5.31 -11.69 -5.98
C PHE A 139 5.42 -10.92 -7.29
N SER A 140 5.54 -11.67 -8.38
CA SER A 140 5.46 -11.13 -9.74
C SER A 140 4.48 -11.94 -10.59
N LYS A 141 3.84 -11.25 -11.54
CA LYS A 141 2.93 -11.84 -12.54
C LYS A 141 3.17 -11.17 -13.88
N ASN A 142 2.92 -11.92 -14.95
CA ASN A 142 3.14 -11.45 -16.32
C ASN A 142 1.81 -11.35 -17.07
N ARG A 143 1.78 -10.53 -18.14
CA ARG A 143 0.59 -10.27 -18.97
C ARG A 143 -0.60 -9.83 -18.14
N VAL A 144 -0.40 -8.85 -17.29
CA VAL A 144 -1.40 -8.36 -16.34
C VAL A 144 -1.95 -7.05 -16.83
N ASP A 145 -3.26 -6.93 -16.99
CA ASP A 145 -3.86 -5.62 -17.26
C ASP A 145 -4.22 -4.89 -15.97
N SER A 146 -4.65 -5.60 -14.92
CA SER A 146 -5.06 -4.98 -13.66
C SER A 146 -4.67 -5.81 -12.44
N VAL A 147 -4.31 -5.11 -11.37
CA VAL A 147 -4.05 -5.69 -10.05
C VAL A 147 -4.88 -4.96 -9.01
N ARG A 148 -5.55 -5.73 -8.15
CA ARG A 148 -6.22 -5.21 -6.97
C ARG A 148 -5.84 -5.96 -5.71
N VAL A 149 -5.93 -5.29 -4.58
CA VAL A 149 -5.59 -5.82 -3.25
C VAL A 149 -6.75 -5.64 -2.29
N LYS A 150 -6.88 -6.58 -1.35
CA LYS A 150 -7.83 -6.51 -0.24
C LYS A 150 -7.17 -7.01 1.04
N VAL A 151 -7.37 -6.26 2.12
CA VAL A 151 -6.86 -6.60 3.46
C VAL A 151 -8.00 -7.10 4.32
N CYS A 152 -7.78 -8.22 5.00
CA CYS A 152 -8.76 -8.88 5.88
C CYS A 152 -8.07 -9.34 7.17
N GLN A 153 -8.87 -9.91 8.07
CA GLN A 153 -8.38 -10.76 9.14
C GLN A 153 -8.71 -12.23 8.85
N ILE A 154 -7.90 -13.17 9.32
CA ILE A 154 -8.17 -14.60 9.18
C ILE A 154 -8.02 -15.30 10.53
N PRO A 155 -8.96 -16.18 10.94
CA PRO A 155 -8.80 -16.98 12.14
C PRO A 155 -7.60 -17.94 12.01
N LEU A 156 -6.93 -18.24 13.13
CA LEU A 156 -5.72 -19.09 13.14
C LEU A 156 -5.93 -20.48 12.53
N HIS A 157 -7.11 -21.08 12.73
CA HIS A 157 -7.45 -22.43 12.28
C HIS A 157 -8.50 -22.45 11.17
N SER A 158 -8.64 -21.36 10.41
CA SER A 158 -9.60 -21.28 9.30
C SER A 158 -8.93 -20.79 8.04
N SER A 159 -9.40 -21.26 6.89
CA SER A 159 -9.02 -20.77 5.57
C SER A 159 -9.91 -19.62 5.08
N SER A 160 -10.91 -19.20 5.86
CA SER A 160 -11.90 -18.20 5.44
C SER A 160 -11.56 -16.80 5.99
N PRO A 161 -11.18 -15.84 5.14
CA PRO A 161 -10.97 -14.46 5.55
C PRO A 161 -12.27 -13.82 6.05
N THR A 162 -12.14 -12.94 7.03
CA THR A 162 -13.23 -12.19 7.67
C THR A 162 -12.82 -10.74 7.84
N ARG A 163 -13.78 -9.84 8.10
CA ARG A 163 -13.51 -8.41 8.34
C ARG A 163 -12.65 -7.78 7.22
N CYS A 164 -12.92 -8.15 5.98
CA CYS A 164 -12.24 -7.56 4.84
C CYS A 164 -12.61 -6.08 4.70
N GLY A 165 -11.63 -5.25 4.36
CA GLY A 165 -11.86 -3.91 3.81
C GLY A 165 -12.31 -4.00 2.35
N ASP A 166 -12.24 -2.90 1.62
CA ASP A 166 -12.62 -2.88 0.21
C ASP A 166 -11.50 -3.39 -0.71
N TRP A 167 -11.84 -3.55 -2.00
CA TRP A 167 -10.85 -3.83 -3.03
C TRP A 167 -10.26 -2.52 -3.51
N GLU A 168 -8.93 -2.44 -3.52
CA GLU A 168 -8.17 -1.26 -3.94
C GLU A 168 -7.36 -1.61 -5.18
N TYR A 169 -7.47 -0.81 -6.23
CA TYR A 169 -6.71 -1.01 -7.45
C TYR A 169 -5.29 -0.49 -7.26
N LEU A 170 -4.31 -1.34 -7.55
CA LEU A 170 -2.89 -1.00 -7.51
C LEU A 170 -2.37 -0.56 -8.88
N TYR A 171 -2.94 -1.15 -9.93
CA TYR A 171 -2.55 -0.93 -11.30
C TYR A 171 -3.72 -1.33 -12.19
N THR A 172 -3.96 -0.53 -13.23
CA THR A 172 -4.85 -0.80 -14.35
C THR A 172 -4.18 -0.24 -15.58
N ALA A 173 -3.98 -1.06 -16.60
CA ALA A 173 -3.49 -0.61 -17.89
C ALA A 173 -4.57 0.29 -18.53
N GLU A 174 -4.19 1.49 -18.94
CA GLU A 174 -5.04 2.34 -19.78
C GLU A 174 -5.34 1.56 -21.07
N SER A 175 -6.62 1.44 -21.43
CA SER A 175 -7.02 0.91 -22.73
C SER A 175 -6.66 1.93 -23.80
N GLU A 176 -5.90 1.52 -24.83
CA GLU A 176 -5.75 2.28 -26.08
C GLU A 176 -7.09 2.44 -26.83
#